data_AF-A0A4U6U3M3-F1
#
_entry.id   AF-A0A4U6U3M3-F1
#
_cell.length_a   1.000
_cell.length_b   1.000
_cell.length_c   1.000
_cell.angle_alpha   90.00
_cell.angle_beta   90.00
_cell.angle_gamma   90.00
#
_symmetry.space_group_name_H-M   'P 1'
#
loop_
_entity.id
_entity.type
_entity.pdbx_description
1 polymer ?
#
loop_
_entity_poly.entity_id
_entity_poly.type
_entity_poly.pdbx_seq_one_letter_code
_entity_poly.pdbx_strand_id
1 'polypeptide(L)'
;MALDSYNCELCIMQKRETKIRSAIFMEIIVLLAWSVWTTRNDWMFKNVDPLILSCYRKFASEFKDLLLRARARHQQQMEVWLQSL
;
A
#
# COMPACT_ATOMS: atom_id res chain seq x y z
N MET A 1 -21.73 31.29 26.06
CA MET A 1 -22.04 30.03 25.37
C MET A 1 -20.98 29.88 24.28
N ALA A 2 -19.89 29.16 24.56
CA ALA A 2 -18.70 29.12 23.71
C ALA A 2 -18.40 27.66 23.36
N LEU A 3 -18.97 27.17 22.26
CA LEU A 3 -18.90 25.77 21.87
C LEU A 3 -18.81 25.57 20.34
N ASP A 4 -18.03 26.39 19.60
CA ASP A 4 -17.99 26.27 18.12
C ASP A 4 -16.59 26.14 17.49
N SER A 5 -15.48 26.27 18.24
CA SER A 5 -14.13 26.23 17.64
C SER A 5 -13.53 24.82 17.50
N TYR A 6 -13.71 23.95 18.49
CA TYR A 6 -13.05 22.64 18.55
C TYR A 6 -13.72 21.57 17.67
N ASN A 7 -15.01 21.73 17.33
CA ASN A 7 -15.70 20.83 16.40
C ASN A 7 -15.14 20.95 14.97
N CYS A 8 -14.70 22.14 14.57
CA CYS A 8 -14.08 22.38 13.26
C CYS A 8 -12.69 21.74 13.16
N GLU A 9 -11.87 21.84 14.21
CA GLU A 9 -10.55 21.19 14.26
C GLU A 9 -10.66 19.66 14.21
N LEU A 10 -11.56 19.07 14.99
CA LEU A 10 -11.82 17.62 14.95
C LEU A 10 -12.29 17.16 13.56
N CYS A 11 -13.12 17.95 12.88
CA CYS A 11 -13.60 17.64 11.54
C CYS A 11 -12.46 17.73 10.49
N ILE A 12 -11.57 18.72 10.59
CA ILE A 12 -10.39 18.85 9.71
C ILE A 12 -9.40 17.69 9.94
N MET A 13 -9.25 17.24 11.18
CA MET A 13 -8.40 16.08 11.51
C MET A 13 -9.01 14.78 10.98
N GLN A 14 -10.31 14.53 11.20
CA GLN A 14 -11.03 13.38 10.63
C GLN A 14 -10.98 13.36 9.10
N LYS A 15 -11.10 14.52 8.44
CA LYS A 15 -11.04 14.67 6.98
C LYS A 15 -9.64 14.39 6.44
N ARG A 16 -8.59 14.68 7.22
CA ARG A 16 -7.21 14.26 6.91
C ARG A 16 -7.02 12.76 7.10
N GLU A 17 -7.55 12.18 8.17
CA GLU A 17 -7.42 10.74 8.43
C GLU A 17 -8.12 9.87 7.38
N THR A 18 -9.31 10.27 6.91
CA THR A 18 -10.03 9.56 5.84
C THR A 18 -9.31 9.62 4.49
N LYS A 19 -8.73 10.77 4.14
CA LYS A 19 -7.99 10.93 2.88
C LYS A 19 -6.65 10.17 2.88
N ILE A 20 -5.98 10.11 4.03
CA ILE A 20 -4.71 9.37 4.20
C ILE A 20 -4.96 7.86 4.24
N ARG A 21 -6.07 7.41 4.85
CA ARG A 21 -6.44 5.98 4.84
C ARG A 21 -6.64 5.50 3.41
N SER A 22 -7.17 6.32 2.50
CA SER A 22 -7.41 5.92 1.10
C SER A 22 -6.15 5.81 0.23
N ALA A 23 -5.09 6.59 0.47
CA ALA A 23 -3.97 6.67 -0.47
C ALA A 23 -3.07 5.42 -0.44
N ILE A 24 -2.71 4.94 0.75
CA ILE A 24 -1.81 3.78 0.90
C ILE A 24 -2.51 2.50 0.42
N PHE A 25 -3.78 2.28 0.76
CA PHE A 25 -4.51 1.10 0.28
C PHE A 25 -4.64 1.06 -1.25
N MET A 26 -4.87 2.20 -1.88
CA MET A 26 -4.88 2.31 -3.34
C MET A 26 -3.53 1.96 -3.94
N GLU A 27 -2.43 2.47 -3.37
CA GLU A 27 -1.07 2.14 -3.80
C GLU A 27 -0.77 0.63 -3.68
N ILE A 28 -1.22 -0.02 -2.60
CA ILE A 28 -1.07 -1.48 -2.42
C ILE A 28 -1.82 -2.26 -3.51
N ILE A 29 -3.08 -1.89 -3.81
CA ILE A 29 -3.88 -2.55 -4.85
C ILE A 29 -3.23 -2.36 -6.23
N VAL A 30 -2.73 -1.16 -6.51
CA VAL A 30 -2.03 -0.85 -7.77
C VAL A 30 -0.75 -1.69 -7.87
N LEU A 31 0.04 -1.83 -6.81
CA LEU A 31 1.24 -2.68 -6.81
C LEU A 31 0.92 -4.17 -7.00
N LEU A 32 -0.16 -4.67 -6.39
CA LEU A 32 -0.60 -6.06 -6.60
C LEU A 32 -0.99 -6.27 -8.07
N ALA A 33 -1.80 -5.38 -8.65
CA ALA A 33 -2.19 -5.44 -10.05
C ALA A 33 -0.96 -5.36 -10.98
N TRP A 34 0.00 -4.49 -10.67
CA TRP A 34 1.27 -4.36 -11.38
C TRP A 34 2.11 -5.64 -11.31
N SER A 35 2.20 -6.28 -10.15
CA SER A 35 2.96 -7.52 -9.95
C SER A 35 2.36 -8.67 -10.76
N VAL A 36 1.02 -8.77 -10.80
CA VAL A 36 0.32 -9.75 -11.64
C VAL A 36 0.57 -9.47 -13.12
N TRP A 37 0.43 -8.21 -13.54
CA TRP A 37 0.63 -7.82 -14.94
C TRP A 37 2.06 -8.09 -15.42
N THR A 38 3.07 -7.71 -14.63
CA THR A 38 4.47 -7.95 -14.97
C THR A 38 4.82 -9.44 -14.99
N THR A 39 4.24 -10.25 -14.10
CA THR A 39 4.43 -11.71 -14.11
C THR A 39 3.86 -12.34 -15.38
N ARG A 40 2.68 -11.88 -15.85
CA ARG A 40 2.11 -12.33 -17.13
C ARG A 40 2.93 -11.86 -18.33
N ASN A 41 3.49 -10.66 -18.29
CA ASN A 41 4.37 -10.17 -19.34
C ASN A 41 5.69 -10.93 -19.39
N ASP A 42 6.29 -11.26 -18.24
CA ASP A 42 7.51 -12.08 -18.22
C ASP A 42 7.27 -13.47 -18.81
N TRP A 43 6.08 -14.03 -18.62
CA TRP A 43 5.70 -15.26 -19.33
C TRP A 43 5.64 -15.06 -20.86
N MET A 44 4.93 -14.02 -21.32
CA MET A 44 4.75 -13.77 -22.76
C MET A 44 6.04 -13.38 -23.49
N PHE A 45 6.91 -12.59 -22.86
CA PHE A 45 8.09 -12.01 -23.51
C PHE A 45 9.41 -12.68 -23.15
N LYS A 46 9.48 -13.38 -22.01
CA LYS A 46 10.72 -14.01 -21.52
C LYS A 46 10.59 -15.53 -21.32
N ASN A 47 9.43 -16.12 -21.64
CA ASN A 47 9.14 -17.54 -21.40
C ASN A 47 9.42 -17.98 -19.96
N VAL A 48 9.24 -17.06 -18.99
CA VAL A 48 9.37 -17.39 -17.55
C VAL A 48 8.04 -17.89 -17.06
N ASP A 49 8.01 -19.04 -16.40
CA ASP A 49 6.77 -19.59 -15.87
C ASP A 49 6.11 -18.61 -14.87
N PRO A 50 4.80 -18.32 -15.05
CA PRO A 50 4.07 -17.39 -14.19
C PRO A 50 3.70 -18.09 -12.88
N LEU A 51 4.70 -18.30 -12.03
CA LEU A 51 4.52 -18.83 -10.69
C LEU A 51 3.92 -17.74 -9.80
N ILE A 52 2.96 -18.15 -8.98
CA ILE A 52 2.38 -17.30 -7.92
C ILE A 52 3.49 -16.73 -7.02
N LEU A 53 4.50 -17.55 -6.70
CA LEU A 53 5.68 -17.12 -5.92
C LEU A 53 6.48 -16.00 -6.59
N SER A 54 6.59 -15.99 -7.92
CA SER A 54 7.27 -14.93 -8.66
C SER A 54 6.52 -13.61 -8.58
N CYS A 55 5.18 -13.66 -8.65
CA CYS A 55 4.33 -12.49 -8.44
C CYS A 55 4.48 -11.95 -7.00
N TYR A 56 4.49 -12.83 -5.99
CA TYR A 56 4.70 -12.42 -4.60
C TYR A 56 6.07 -11.79 -4.37
N ARG A 57 7.14 -12.36 -4.92
CA ARG A 57 8.49 -11.80 -4.80
C ARG A 57 8.60 -10.41 -5.42
N LYS A 58 7.98 -10.21 -6.60
CA LYS A 58 7.89 -8.90 -7.24
C LYS A 58 7.12 -7.91 -6.37
N PHE A 59 5.94 -8.29 -5.90
CA PHE A 59 5.14 -7.47 -4.99
C PHE A 59 5.94 -7.08 -3.75
N ALA A 60 6.56 -8.04 -3.06
CA ALA A 60 7.32 -7.80 -1.85
C ALA A 60 8.57 -6.93 -2.08
N SER A 61 9.19 -7.02 -3.26
CA SER A 61 10.30 -6.15 -3.66
C SER A 61 9.84 -4.70 -3.79
N GLU A 62 8.77 -4.46 -4.56
CA GLU A 62 8.22 -3.12 -4.82
C GLU A 62 7.54 -2.52 -3.57
N PHE A 63 6.96 -3.36 -2.71
CA PHE A 63 6.30 -2.93 -1.48
C PHE A 63 7.27 -2.30 -0.46
N LYS A 64 8.57 -2.61 -0.54
CA LYS A 64 9.60 -1.93 0.27
C LYS A 64 9.65 -0.43 0.01
N ASP A 65 9.39 0.00 -1.22
CA ASP A 65 9.37 1.42 -1.57
C ASP A 65 8.13 2.13 -0.99
N LEU A 66 6.99 1.44 -0.89
CA LEU A 66 5.83 1.93 -0.16
C LEU A 66 6.08 2.02 1.35
N LEU A 67 6.80 1.06 1.92
CA LEU A 67 7.22 1.08 3.32
C LEU A 67 8.04 2.33 3.64
N LEU A 68 8.97 2.70 2.77
CA LEU A 68 9.78 3.92 2.93
C LEU A 68 8.95 5.20 2.88
N ARG A 69 7.90 5.24 2.04
CA ARG A 69 7.01 6.41 1.91
C ARG A 69 5.98 6.51 3.03
N ALA A 70 5.63 5.39 3.64
CA ALA A 70 4.60 5.37 4.66
C ALA A 70 5.03 6.07 5.95
N ARG A 71 4.05 6.63 6.68
CA ARG A 71 4.30 7.21 8.00
C ARG A 71 4.83 6.15 8.96
N ALA A 72 5.80 6.51 9.80
CA ALA A 72 6.43 5.62 10.78
C ALA A 72 5.44 4.78 11.61
N ARG A 73 4.30 5.38 12.00
CA ARG A 73 3.23 4.68 12.75
C ARG A 73 2.63 3.46 12.04
N HIS A 74 2.70 3.38 10.71
CA HIS A 74 2.20 2.25 9.92
C HIS A 74 3.33 1.34 9.42
N GLN A 75 4.59 1.77 9.46
CA GLN A 75 5.74 1.01 8.94
C GLN A 75 5.86 -0.35 9.63
N GLN A 76 5.86 -0.36 10.97
CA GLN A 76 5.98 -1.60 11.73
C GLN A 76 4.83 -2.58 11.44
N GLN A 77 3.60 -2.09 11.31
CA GLN A 77 2.45 -2.94 10.99
C GLN A 77 2.54 -3.52 9.57
N MET A 78 3.02 -2.75 8.61
CA MET A 78 3.20 -3.22 7.23
C MET A 78 4.39 -4.15 7.07
N GLU A 79 5.48 -3.96 7.83
CA GLU A 79 6.60 -4.91 7.86
C GLU A 79 6.17 -6.26 8.41
N VAL A 80 5.45 -6.27 9.53
CA VAL A 80 4.91 -7.50 10.12
C VAL A 80 3.96 -8.19 9.13
N TRP A 81 3.08 -7.42 8.47
CA TRP A 81 2.18 -7.97 7.45
C TRP A 81 2.96 -8.55 6.26
N LEU A 82 3.98 -7.85 5.77
CA LEU A 82 4.82 -8.32 4.67
C LEU A 82 5.58 -9.60 5.01
N GLN A 83 6.04 -9.76 6.25
CA GLN A 83 6.69 -10.97 6.72
C GLN A 83 5.72 -12.15 6.92
N SER A 84 4.42 -11.87 7.04
CA SER A 84 3.38 -12.90 7.20
C SER A 84 2.77 -13.40 5.89
N LEU A 85 3.10 -12.75 4.77
CA LEU A 85 2.71 -13.12 3.41
C LEU A 85 3.62 -14.21 2.83
#